data_AF-A0A0W0SSU9-F1
#
_entry.id   AF-A0A0W0SSU9-F1
#
_cell.length_a   1.000
_cell.length_b   1.000
_cell.length_c   1.000
_cell.angle_alpha   90.00
_cell.angle_beta   90.00
_cell.angle_gamma   90.00
#
_symmetry.space_group_name_H-M   'P 1'
#
loop_
_entity.id
_entity.type
_entity.pdbx_description
1 polymer ?
#
loop_
_entity_poly.entity_id
_entity_poly.type
_entity_poly.pdbx_seq_one_letter_code
_entity_poly.pdbx_strand_id
1 'polypeptide(L)'
;MSKINLIKHSFFNKSPNKLDEFSFKESDFNLNQLNAEFSSLYQLYISNKHYLKKDNEIILYTQSLCDLLIRYYQCDYVQANLQDLQKKKKEIEKFIAEISSEEKVDSSAESSLLLDRIENNIMEYAASLTSSAQVRQYVSKLITNRTYWNYSRTLANSIIICLQDSGFLEIIEEINEKMGHHYRPHDFMKLLEKPQPILRVLSFTLYAVRIMINLLTIIKHVIHAAMSEELSSKKILLQEIEKRIFLMANDIAWGTVNLLSNYNEFFHISAWVVAQLNLIFLAFDLALFIVHWSYELNQYNNIVQQLTLQKNTLNSLFELAVINRQLDILNDEWEAQCAYYKINIVAANLFVITFGATLLVSGPLAFACLAAMSMFSNALYNTSEEYKKYKQANIAVQREIANSKIVDDEHHRQLLQELNRECSQANIFFWKSLAFNAGATALIITATAISWPIACLLAVSYIAYRLNDTYQKNTQAENSKRVTHDIYRLFSDKPVVSSSALVNQPLLCSTLCN
;
A
#
# COMPACT_ATOMS: atom_id res chain seq x y z
N MET A 1 28.43 14.23 7.02
CA MET A 1 27.13 14.24 7.72
C MET A 1 26.17 15.12 6.93
N SER A 2 24.91 14.73 6.75
CA SER A 2 23.91 15.61 6.13
C SER A 2 23.56 16.77 7.07
N LYS A 3 23.04 17.89 6.52
CA LYS A 3 22.58 19.03 7.34
C LYS A 3 21.48 18.67 8.33
N ILE A 4 20.58 17.75 7.96
CA ILE A 4 19.53 17.24 8.86
C ILE A 4 20.15 16.57 10.09
N ASN A 5 21.23 15.81 9.91
CA ASN A 5 21.94 15.16 11.00
C ASN A 5 22.64 16.17 11.92
N LEU A 6 23.19 17.25 11.36
CA LEU A 6 23.79 18.33 12.16
C LEU A 6 22.73 19.06 13.01
N ILE A 7 21.55 19.30 12.44
CA ILE A 7 20.42 19.88 13.17
C ILE A 7 19.98 18.94 14.29
N LYS A 8 19.85 17.64 14.02
CA LYS A 8 19.55 16.63 15.06
C LYS A 8 20.52 16.73 16.24
N HIS A 9 21.82 16.67 15.96
CA HIS A 9 22.85 16.75 16.99
C HIS A 9 22.79 18.07 17.78
N SER A 10 22.36 19.19 17.19
CA SER A 10 22.24 20.45 17.91
C SER A 10 21.10 20.46 18.92
N PHE A 11 19.97 19.81 18.60
CA PHE A 11 18.88 19.61 19.57
C PHE A 11 19.32 18.75 20.76
N PHE A 12 19.97 17.61 20.51
CA PHE A 12 20.37 16.69 21.59
C PHE A 12 21.57 17.18 22.42
N ASN A 13 22.42 18.04 21.86
CA ASN A 13 23.55 18.66 22.59
C ASN A 13 23.23 20.08 23.11
N LYS A 14 21.99 20.55 22.95
CA LYS A 14 21.54 21.89 23.37
C LYS A 14 22.40 23.04 22.82
N SER A 15 22.92 22.88 21.61
CA SER A 15 23.69 23.93 20.92
C SER A 15 22.74 24.83 20.11
N PRO A 16 23.12 26.09 19.81
CA PRO A 16 22.25 27.02 19.10
C PRO A 16 21.84 26.46 17.73
N ASN A 17 20.53 26.28 17.55
CA ASN A 17 19.94 25.74 16.33
C ASN A 17 19.95 26.77 15.20
N LYS A 18 20.45 26.38 14.02
CA LYS A 18 20.44 27.21 12.79
C LYS A 18 19.36 26.76 11.80
N LEU A 19 18.13 26.53 12.27
CA LEU A 19 17.04 26.08 11.40
C LEU A 19 16.63 27.15 10.37
N ASP A 20 16.83 28.43 10.68
CA ASP A 20 16.45 29.55 9.81
C ASP A 20 17.40 29.76 8.61
N GLU A 21 18.54 29.06 8.55
CA GLU A 21 19.48 29.10 7.41
C GLU A 21 19.25 27.92 6.42
N PHE A 22 18.22 27.08 6.62
CA PHE A 22 18.03 25.87 5.80
C PHE A 22 17.45 26.19 4.41
N SER A 23 18.19 25.86 3.33
CA SER A 23 17.76 26.10 1.95
C SER A 23 17.46 24.80 1.21
N PHE A 24 16.28 24.71 0.59
CA PHE A 24 15.89 23.53 -0.21
C PHE A 24 16.63 23.41 -1.55
N LYS A 25 17.31 24.48 -1.98
CA LYS A 25 18.09 24.53 -3.24
C LYS A 25 19.42 23.78 -3.16
N GLU A 26 19.90 23.48 -1.96
CA GLU A 26 21.21 22.88 -1.75
C GLU A 26 21.28 21.45 -2.28
N SER A 27 22.48 21.05 -2.71
CA SER A 27 22.73 19.74 -3.33
C SER A 27 22.56 18.57 -2.36
N ASP A 28 22.68 18.81 -1.06
CA ASP A 28 22.61 17.81 0.01
C ASP A 28 21.21 17.64 0.61
N PHE A 29 20.24 18.52 0.30
CA PHE A 29 18.86 18.34 0.77
C PHE A 29 18.22 17.09 0.12
N ASN A 30 17.73 16.17 0.94
CA ASN A 30 17.04 14.96 0.50
C ASN A 30 15.67 14.88 1.20
N LEU A 31 14.59 14.98 0.41
CA LEU A 31 13.22 14.94 0.92
C LEU A 31 12.86 13.58 1.53
N ASN A 32 13.34 12.47 0.95
CA ASN A 32 13.08 11.13 1.47
C ASN A 32 13.72 10.96 2.85
N GLN A 33 14.94 11.49 3.02
CA GLN A 33 15.61 11.52 4.32
C GLN A 33 14.84 12.37 5.34
N LEU A 34 14.38 13.56 4.95
CA LEU A 34 13.60 14.43 5.85
C LEU A 34 12.29 13.78 6.27
N ASN A 35 11.57 13.16 5.33
CA ASN A 35 10.33 12.43 5.61
C ASN A 35 10.56 11.22 6.52
N ALA A 36 11.64 10.46 6.32
CA ALA A 36 11.98 9.32 7.16
C ALA A 36 12.36 9.74 8.59
N GLU A 37 13.15 10.81 8.74
CA GLU A 37 13.51 11.35 10.05
C GLU A 37 12.26 11.85 10.80
N PHE A 38 11.40 12.63 10.13
CA PHE A 38 10.16 13.11 10.74
C PHE A 38 9.22 11.95 11.09
N SER A 39 9.00 10.99 10.19
CA SER A 39 8.06 9.90 10.42
C SER A 39 8.48 9.01 11.59
N SER A 40 9.78 8.66 11.66
CA SER A 40 10.31 7.86 12.76
C SER A 40 10.26 8.60 14.11
N LEU A 41 10.60 9.89 14.14
CA LEU A 41 10.50 10.71 15.36
C LEU A 41 9.05 10.96 15.78
N TYR A 42 8.15 11.15 14.83
CA TYR A 42 6.74 11.31 15.12
C TYR A 42 6.13 10.04 15.73
N GLN A 43 6.49 8.86 15.19
CA GLN A 43 6.12 7.59 15.81
C GLN A 43 6.67 7.48 17.23
N LEU A 44 7.95 7.79 17.45
CA LEU A 44 8.56 7.83 18.78
C LEU A 44 7.85 8.78 19.73
N TYR A 45 7.49 9.96 19.25
CA TYR A 45 6.72 10.94 20.01
C TYR A 45 5.39 10.36 20.49
N ILE A 46 4.59 9.76 19.59
CA ILE A 46 3.31 9.15 19.98
C ILE A 46 3.53 8.00 20.96
N SER A 47 4.49 7.12 20.68
CA SER A 47 4.83 5.93 21.47
C SER A 47 5.25 6.25 22.91
N ASN A 48 5.73 7.48 23.15
CA ASN A 48 6.30 7.88 24.43
C ASN A 48 5.56 9.07 25.05
N LYS A 49 4.42 9.48 24.48
CA LYS A 49 3.70 10.72 24.82
C LYS A 49 3.45 10.87 26.33
N HIS A 50 3.18 9.78 27.04
CA HIS A 50 2.90 9.81 28.48
C HIS A 50 4.14 10.02 29.37
N TYR A 51 5.35 9.81 28.84
CA TYR A 51 6.61 9.88 29.59
C TYR A 51 7.47 11.10 29.21
N LEU A 52 7.13 11.81 28.13
CA LEU A 52 7.90 12.94 27.65
C LEU A 52 7.53 14.24 28.39
N LYS A 53 8.56 14.95 28.87
CA LYS A 53 8.43 16.30 29.42
C LYS A 53 8.38 17.34 28.29
N LYS A 54 7.80 18.51 28.56
CA LYS A 54 7.67 19.62 27.59
C LYS A 54 8.98 19.99 26.88
N ASP A 55 10.08 20.08 27.62
CA ASP A 55 11.40 20.48 27.08
C ASP A 55 12.20 19.29 26.53
N ASN A 56 11.54 18.17 26.26
CA ASN A 56 12.20 17.00 25.70
C ASN A 56 12.67 17.28 24.27
N GLU A 57 13.93 16.96 24.00
CA GLU A 57 14.62 17.19 22.75
C GLU A 57 13.90 16.52 21.57
N ILE A 58 13.21 15.39 21.78
CA ILE A 58 12.39 14.71 20.77
C ILE A 58 11.21 15.57 20.32
N ILE A 59 10.49 16.21 21.24
CA ILE A 59 9.31 17.02 20.92
C ILE A 59 9.73 18.25 20.12
N LEU A 60 10.74 18.98 20.62
CA LEU A 60 11.24 20.18 19.99
C LEU A 60 11.80 19.90 18.59
N TYR A 61 12.54 18.79 18.44
CA TYR A 61 13.07 18.40 17.15
C TYR A 61 11.97 17.94 16.18
N THR A 62 11.02 17.13 16.63
CA THR A 62 9.87 16.68 15.82
C THR A 62 9.03 17.87 15.34
N GLN A 63 8.76 18.85 16.20
CA GLN A 63 8.07 20.08 15.83
C GLN A 63 8.84 20.87 14.78
N SER A 64 10.16 21.01 14.95
CA SER A 64 11.02 21.73 14.00
C SER A 64 11.07 21.05 12.64
N LEU A 65 11.13 19.72 12.59
CA LEU A 65 11.03 18.95 11.34
C LEU A 65 9.64 19.08 10.70
N CYS A 66 8.58 19.11 11.50
CA CYS A 66 7.22 19.33 11.01
C CYS A 66 7.10 20.71 10.34
N ASP A 67 7.64 21.75 10.97
CA ASP A 67 7.65 23.11 10.42
C ASP A 67 8.48 23.19 9.13
N LEU A 68 9.63 22.51 9.08
CA LEU A 68 10.45 22.44 7.88
C LEU A 68 9.73 21.74 6.72
N LEU A 69 9.03 20.64 7.00
CA LEU A 69 8.21 19.94 6.00
C LEU A 69 7.01 20.77 5.56
N ILE A 70 6.36 21.51 6.47
CA ILE A 70 5.27 22.44 6.13
C ILE A 70 5.80 23.53 5.21
N ARG A 71 6.94 24.17 5.52
CA ARG A 71 7.59 25.15 4.64
C ARG A 71 7.85 24.56 3.26
N TYR A 72 8.47 23.37 3.20
CA TYR A 72 8.72 22.67 1.94
C TYR A 72 7.43 22.43 1.14
N TYR A 73 6.38 21.87 1.75
CA TYR A 73 5.14 21.53 1.05
C TYR A 73 4.23 22.73 0.77
N GLN A 74 4.43 23.87 1.44
CA GLN A 74 3.86 25.15 1.04
C GLN A 74 4.45 25.62 -0.29
N CYS A 75 5.76 25.42 -0.48
CA CYS A 75 6.46 25.75 -1.72
C CYS A 75 6.26 24.71 -2.83
N ASP A 76 6.11 23.41 -2.52
CA ASP A 76 5.95 22.30 -3.49
C ASP A 76 4.47 21.96 -3.77
N TYR A 77 3.54 22.61 -3.05
CA TYR A 77 2.07 22.53 -3.16
C TYR A 77 1.49 21.10 -3.33
N VAL A 78 1.70 20.25 -2.33
CA VAL A 78 0.94 18.99 -2.17
C VAL A 78 -0.07 19.15 -1.04
N GLN A 79 -1.28 19.63 -1.38
CA GLN A 79 -2.32 20.02 -0.40
C GLN A 79 -2.67 18.92 0.61
N ALA A 80 -2.73 17.65 0.18
CA ALA A 80 -3.04 16.53 1.07
C ALA A 80 -1.94 16.32 2.14
N ASN A 81 -0.67 16.36 1.74
CA ASN A 81 0.47 16.25 2.66
C ASN A 81 0.52 17.44 3.61
N LEU A 82 0.23 18.64 3.11
CA LEU A 82 0.18 19.84 3.92
C LEU A 82 -0.91 19.76 5.01
N GLN A 83 -2.11 19.27 4.66
CA GLN A 83 -3.20 19.09 5.62
C GLN A 83 -2.86 18.03 6.68
N ASP A 84 -2.26 16.91 6.30
CA ASP A 84 -1.80 15.88 7.25
C ASP A 84 -0.75 16.44 8.21
N LEU A 85 0.25 17.15 7.70
CA LEU A 85 1.30 17.78 8.51
C LEU A 85 0.73 18.86 9.43
N GLN A 86 -0.21 19.69 8.96
CA GLN A 86 -0.89 20.67 9.80
C GLN A 86 -1.70 20.01 10.93
N LYS A 87 -2.31 18.85 10.67
CA LYS A 87 -3.02 18.09 11.70
C LYS A 87 -2.04 17.54 12.75
N LYS A 88 -0.92 16.96 12.32
CA LYS A 88 0.15 16.48 13.21
C LYS A 88 0.76 17.61 14.04
N LYS A 89 0.99 18.77 13.42
CA LYS A 89 1.44 19.99 14.12
C LYS A 89 0.48 20.39 15.23
N LYS A 90 -0.83 20.46 14.94
CA LYS A 90 -1.85 20.77 15.95
C LYS A 90 -1.87 19.77 17.11
N GLU A 91 -1.62 18.48 16.82
CA GLU A 91 -1.53 17.45 17.86
C GLU A 91 -0.32 17.68 18.78
N ILE A 92 0.84 18.00 18.21
CA ILE A 92 2.07 18.32 18.95
C ILE A 92 1.86 19.59 19.79
N GLU A 93 1.33 20.65 19.20
CA GLU A 93 1.06 21.94 19.90
C GLU A 93 0.06 21.77 21.03
N LYS A 94 -1.02 21.00 20.80
CA LYS A 94 -2.02 20.69 21.84
C LYS A 94 -1.38 19.97 23.02
N PHE A 95 -0.52 19.00 22.76
CA PHE A 95 0.21 18.30 23.82
C PHE A 95 1.16 19.20 24.61
N ILE A 96 1.91 20.09 23.92
CA ILE A 96 2.77 21.08 24.58
C ILE A 96 1.95 22.04 25.46
N ALA A 97 0.77 22.45 25.00
CA ALA A 97 -0.15 23.30 25.74
C ALA A 97 -0.74 22.57 26.97
N GLU A 98 -1.17 21.31 26.81
CA GLU A 98 -1.72 20.47 27.89
C GLU A 98 -0.69 20.22 29.00
N ILE A 99 0.58 20.00 28.68
CA ILE A 99 1.64 19.88 29.69
C ILE A 99 1.94 21.23 30.39
N SER A 100 1.62 22.35 29.74
CA SER A 100 1.84 23.69 30.30
C SER A 100 0.73 24.16 31.24
N SER A 101 -0.38 23.42 31.32
CA SER A 101 -1.54 23.76 32.13
C SER A 101 -1.89 22.58 33.03
N GLU A 102 -1.36 22.56 34.26
CA GLU A 102 -1.95 21.73 35.31
C GLU A 102 -3.41 22.19 35.55
N GLU A 103 -4.34 21.22 35.63
CA GLU A 103 -5.78 21.35 35.93
C GLU A 103 -6.75 21.89 34.86
N LYS A 104 -7.37 20.98 34.10
CA LYS A 104 -8.79 20.55 34.24
C LYS A 104 -9.25 19.81 32.98
N VAL A 105 -9.56 18.54 33.14
CA VAL A 105 -10.37 17.78 32.17
C VAL A 105 -11.83 18.12 32.45
N ASP A 106 -12.49 18.81 31.52
CA ASP A 106 -13.94 18.82 31.45
C ASP A 106 -14.35 18.27 30.09
N SER A 107 -15.00 17.11 30.12
CA SER A 107 -15.45 16.37 28.95
C SER A 107 -16.93 16.63 28.74
N SER A 108 -17.28 17.47 27.77
CA SER A 108 -18.61 17.44 27.18
C SER A 108 -18.60 18.00 25.77
N ALA A 109 -18.91 17.15 24.79
CA ALA A 109 -19.88 17.40 23.71
C ALA A 109 -19.60 16.48 22.51
N GLU A 110 -20.32 15.36 22.39
CA GLU A 110 -20.51 14.68 21.10
C GLU A 110 -21.92 14.06 21.04
N SER A 111 -22.88 14.82 20.52
CA SER A 111 -24.14 14.27 20.01
C SER A 111 -24.74 15.17 18.92
N SER A 112 -24.04 15.31 17.80
CA SER A 112 -24.63 15.76 16.51
C SER A 112 -23.86 15.27 15.26
N LEU A 113 -22.81 14.45 15.43
CA LEU A 113 -21.81 14.16 14.40
C LEU A 113 -22.22 13.20 13.26
N LEU A 114 -23.43 12.64 13.26
CA LEU A 114 -23.80 11.62 12.27
C LEU A 114 -24.55 12.17 11.04
N LEU A 115 -25.35 13.22 11.19
CA LEU A 115 -26.12 13.81 10.09
C LEU A 115 -25.27 14.80 9.27
N ASP A 116 -24.49 15.65 9.94
CA ASP A 116 -23.57 16.58 9.27
C ASP A 116 -22.41 15.85 8.54
N ARG A 117 -22.05 14.63 8.96
CA ARG A 117 -21.03 13.81 8.28
C ARG A 117 -21.50 13.31 6.92
N ILE A 118 -22.78 12.99 6.76
CA ILE A 118 -23.30 12.42 5.51
C ILE A 118 -23.44 13.51 4.45
N GLU A 119 -23.90 14.69 4.85
CA GLU A 119 -24.02 15.85 3.95
C GLU A 119 -22.66 16.39 3.52
N ASN A 120 -21.70 16.48 4.46
CA ASN A 120 -20.32 16.88 4.15
C ASN A 120 -19.58 15.82 3.30
N ASN A 121 -19.84 14.52 3.49
CA ASN A 121 -19.23 13.47 2.65
C ASN A 121 -19.71 13.55 1.19
N ILE A 122 -20.97 13.93 0.94
CA ILE A 122 -21.50 14.05 -0.44
C ILE A 122 -20.97 15.30 -1.13
N MET A 123 -20.86 16.43 -0.41
CA MET A 123 -20.20 17.64 -0.92
C MET A 123 -18.68 17.47 -1.08
N GLU A 124 -18.01 16.76 -0.17
CA GLU A 124 -16.62 16.35 -0.34
C GLU A 124 -16.45 15.39 -1.53
N TYR A 125 -17.39 14.49 -1.81
CA TYR A 125 -17.34 13.63 -2.99
C TYR A 125 -17.44 14.44 -4.30
N ALA A 126 -18.29 15.47 -4.34
CA ALA A 126 -18.37 16.38 -5.48
C ALA A 126 -17.13 17.28 -5.61
N ALA A 127 -16.60 17.80 -4.50
CA ALA A 127 -15.33 18.54 -4.46
C ALA A 127 -14.08 17.63 -4.59
N SER A 128 -14.22 16.30 -4.47
CA SER A 128 -13.14 15.32 -4.61
C SER A 128 -12.80 15.00 -6.07
N LEU A 129 -13.65 15.41 -7.01
CA LEU A 129 -13.33 15.36 -8.44
C LEU A 129 -12.33 16.45 -8.85
N THR A 130 -11.95 17.35 -7.93
CA THR A 130 -11.00 18.45 -8.18
C THR A 130 -9.53 18.13 -7.87
N SER A 131 -9.20 16.98 -7.23
CA SER A 131 -7.81 16.60 -6.97
C SER A 131 -7.28 15.55 -7.95
N SER A 132 -6.14 15.83 -8.60
CA SER A 132 -5.50 14.89 -9.54
C SER A 132 -5.17 13.54 -8.89
N ALA A 133 -4.87 13.54 -7.58
CA ALA A 133 -4.59 12.35 -6.81
C ALA A 133 -5.80 11.40 -6.69
N GLN A 134 -7.00 11.94 -6.42
CA GLN A 134 -8.23 11.12 -6.32
C GLN A 134 -8.65 10.60 -7.69
N VAL A 135 -8.62 11.42 -8.75
CA VAL A 135 -8.90 10.95 -10.13
C VAL A 135 -7.94 9.81 -10.51
N ARG A 136 -6.64 9.95 -10.22
CA ARG A 136 -5.66 8.89 -10.42
C ARG A 136 -5.98 7.61 -9.65
N GLN A 137 -6.45 7.72 -8.40
CA GLN A 137 -6.88 6.57 -7.61
C GLN A 137 -8.11 5.89 -8.23
N TYR A 138 -9.10 6.66 -8.70
CA TYR A 138 -10.28 6.12 -9.40
C TYR A 138 -9.88 5.37 -10.68
N VAL A 139 -9.02 5.98 -11.52
CA VAL A 139 -8.51 5.32 -12.73
C VAL A 139 -7.76 4.04 -12.39
N SER A 140 -6.94 4.04 -11.33
CA SER A 140 -6.22 2.85 -10.88
C SER A 140 -7.16 1.73 -10.42
N LYS A 141 -8.25 2.07 -9.72
CA LYS A 141 -9.31 1.12 -9.35
C LYS A 141 -10.02 0.55 -10.58
N LEU A 142 -10.31 1.37 -11.59
CA LEU A 142 -10.92 0.90 -12.84
C LEU A 142 -10.02 -0.06 -13.60
N ILE A 143 -8.71 0.22 -13.69
CA ILE A 143 -7.72 -0.69 -14.29
C ILE A 143 -7.75 -2.05 -13.56
N THR A 144 -7.68 -2.02 -12.23
CA THR A 144 -7.68 -3.22 -11.38
C THR A 144 -8.98 -4.02 -11.54
N ASN A 145 -10.14 -3.35 -11.49
CA ASN A 145 -11.45 -3.97 -11.65
C ASN A 145 -11.63 -4.59 -13.04
N ARG A 146 -11.15 -3.92 -14.09
CA ARG A 146 -11.18 -4.46 -15.46
C ARG A 146 -10.39 -5.76 -15.54
N THR A 147 -9.16 -5.75 -15.03
CA THR A 147 -8.28 -6.93 -15.06
C THR A 147 -8.89 -8.07 -14.25
N TYR A 148 -9.39 -7.77 -13.04
CA TYR A 148 -10.12 -8.72 -12.19
C TYR A 148 -11.35 -9.34 -12.88
N TRP A 149 -12.17 -8.51 -13.53
CA TRP A 149 -13.33 -8.98 -14.29
C TRP A 149 -12.92 -9.92 -15.43
N ASN A 150 -11.88 -9.56 -16.19
CA ASN A 150 -11.41 -10.38 -17.30
C ASN A 150 -10.94 -11.76 -16.83
N TYR A 151 -10.14 -11.85 -15.77
CA TYR A 151 -9.71 -13.14 -15.22
C TYR A 151 -10.87 -13.94 -14.62
N SER A 152 -11.79 -13.28 -13.90
CA SER A 152 -12.97 -13.93 -13.33
C SER A 152 -13.84 -14.56 -14.43
N ARG A 153 -14.06 -13.81 -15.52
CA ARG A 153 -14.81 -14.28 -16.68
C ARG A 153 -14.09 -15.43 -17.37
N THR A 154 -12.78 -15.34 -17.60
CA THR A 154 -12.01 -16.43 -18.23
C THR A 154 -12.06 -17.72 -17.41
N LEU A 155 -11.95 -17.62 -16.08
CA LEU A 155 -12.12 -18.75 -15.18
C LEU A 155 -13.54 -19.32 -15.27
N ALA A 156 -14.57 -18.47 -15.17
CA ALA A 156 -15.96 -18.90 -15.27
C ALA A 156 -16.25 -19.61 -16.59
N ASN A 157 -15.78 -19.05 -17.71
CA ASN A 157 -15.90 -19.64 -19.03
C ASN A 157 -15.27 -21.03 -19.09
N SER A 158 -14.05 -21.19 -18.55
CA SER A 158 -13.34 -22.47 -18.55
C SER A 158 -14.04 -23.51 -17.68
N ILE A 159 -14.60 -23.11 -16.54
CA ILE A 159 -15.42 -23.97 -15.69
C ILE A 159 -16.69 -24.40 -16.41
N ILE A 160 -17.39 -23.48 -17.07
CA ILE A 160 -18.61 -23.79 -17.83
C ILE A 160 -18.31 -24.82 -18.92
N ILE A 161 -17.23 -24.65 -19.68
CA ILE A 161 -16.83 -25.62 -20.72
C ILE A 161 -16.55 -27.00 -20.11
N CYS A 162 -15.81 -27.07 -18.99
CA CYS A 162 -15.58 -28.36 -18.32
C CYS A 162 -16.86 -29.01 -17.79
N LEU A 163 -17.83 -28.22 -17.32
CA LEU A 163 -19.13 -28.70 -16.86
C LEU A 163 -20.01 -29.19 -18.03
N GLN A 164 -19.87 -28.59 -19.21
CA GLN A 164 -20.52 -29.07 -20.44
C GLN A 164 -19.95 -30.43 -20.86
N ASP A 165 -18.63 -30.58 -20.86
CA ASP A 165 -17.95 -31.81 -21.28
C ASP A 165 -18.20 -33.01 -20.32
N SER A 166 -18.68 -32.76 -19.10
CA SER A 166 -18.89 -33.78 -18.07
C SER A 166 -20.34 -34.29 -17.94
N GLY A 167 -21.27 -33.83 -18.81
CA GLY A 167 -22.68 -34.25 -18.79
C GLY A 167 -23.52 -33.67 -17.63
N PHE A 168 -22.90 -32.88 -16.73
CA PHE A 168 -23.59 -32.19 -15.64
C PHE A 168 -24.62 -31.18 -16.15
N LEU A 169 -24.46 -30.69 -17.39
CA LEU A 169 -25.37 -29.76 -18.01
C LEU A 169 -26.78 -30.32 -18.23
N GLU A 170 -26.90 -31.61 -18.60
CA GLU A 170 -28.20 -32.24 -18.85
C GLU A 170 -29.06 -32.26 -17.58
N ILE A 171 -28.42 -32.51 -16.43
CA ILE A 171 -29.06 -32.47 -15.10
C ILE A 171 -29.55 -31.06 -14.79
N ILE A 172 -28.77 -30.04 -15.13
CA ILE A 172 -29.12 -28.64 -14.90
C ILE A 172 -30.22 -28.16 -15.85
N GLU A 173 -30.19 -28.59 -17.11
CA GLU A 173 -31.24 -28.30 -18.08
C GLU A 173 -32.57 -28.89 -17.63
N GLU A 174 -32.58 -30.14 -17.12
CA GLU A 174 -33.79 -30.76 -16.55
C GLU A 174 -34.35 -29.97 -15.35
N ILE A 175 -33.47 -29.46 -14.49
CA ILE A 175 -33.84 -28.64 -13.32
C ILE A 175 -34.39 -27.26 -13.76
N ASN A 176 -33.77 -26.64 -14.76
CA ASN A 176 -34.20 -25.33 -15.28
C ASN A 176 -35.52 -25.42 -16.06
N GLU A 177 -35.73 -26.50 -16.82
CA GLU A 177 -37.00 -26.79 -17.49
C GLU A 177 -38.14 -26.94 -16.47
N LYS A 178 -37.91 -27.68 -15.37
CA LYS A 178 -38.87 -27.79 -14.27
C LYS A 178 -39.19 -26.46 -13.57
N MET A 179 -38.25 -25.50 -13.60
CA MET A 179 -38.46 -24.15 -13.07
C MET A 179 -39.00 -23.14 -14.11
N GLY A 180 -39.27 -23.59 -15.36
CA GLY A 180 -39.85 -22.75 -16.41
C GLY A 180 -38.88 -21.77 -17.09
N HIS A 181 -37.57 -21.91 -16.88
CA HIS A 181 -36.56 -21.00 -17.43
C HIS A 181 -35.81 -21.62 -18.61
N HIS A 182 -35.77 -20.90 -19.74
CA HIS A 182 -35.30 -21.42 -21.04
C HIS A 182 -34.04 -20.69 -21.54
N TYR A 183 -33.04 -20.45 -20.69
CA TYR A 183 -31.76 -19.89 -21.16
C TYR A 183 -30.71 -21.00 -21.24
N ARG A 184 -30.05 -21.13 -22.40
CA ARG A 184 -28.93 -22.06 -22.54
C ARG A 184 -27.65 -21.37 -22.06
N PRO A 185 -26.68 -22.10 -21.46
CA PRO A 185 -25.40 -21.53 -21.04
C PRO A 185 -24.68 -20.78 -22.17
N HIS A 186 -24.83 -21.23 -23.42
CA HIS A 186 -24.25 -20.58 -24.59
C HIS A 186 -24.80 -19.15 -24.83
N ASP A 187 -26.08 -18.90 -24.55
CA ASP A 187 -26.69 -17.58 -24.69
C ASP A 187 -26.19 -16.62 -23.62
N PHE A 188 -25.96 -17.14 -22.40
CA PHE A 188 -25.32 -16.39 -21.32
C PHE A 188 -23.86 -16.04 -21.65
N MET A 189 -23.12 -16.96 -22.26
CA MET A 189 -21.75 -16.70 -22.73
C MET A 189 -21.70 -15.56 -23.76
N LYS A 190 -22.63 -15.53 -24.72
CA LYS A 190 -22.77 -14.40 -25.66
C LYS A 190 -23.11 -13.09 -24.96
N LEU A 191 -23.92 -13.13 -23.90
CA LEU A 191 -24.23 -11.94 -23.08
C LEU A 191 -22.96 -11.41 -22.38
N LEU A 192 -22.14 -12.31 -21.82
CA LEU A 192 -20.85 -11.96 -21.18
C LEU A 192 -19.82 -11.38 -22.16
N GLU A 193 -19.98 -11.64 -23.47
CA GLU A 193 -19.10 -11.09 -24.51
C GLU A 193 -19.50 -9.67 -24.93
N LYS A 194 -20.74 -9.23 -24.70
CA LYS A 194 -21.20 -7.88 -25.09
C LYS A 194 -20.34 -6.72 -24.55
N PRO A 195 -19.81 -6.76 -23.31
CA PRO A 195 -18.94 -5.69 -22.81
C PRO A 195 -17.54 -5.66 -23.44
N GLN A 196 -17.12 -6.71 -24.18
CA GLN A 196 -15.75 -6.85 -24.67
C GLN A 196 -15.26 -5.69 -25.53
N PRO A 197 -16.02 -5.14 -26.50
CA PRO A 197 -15.57 -3.99 -27.27
C PRO A 197 -15.21 -2.79 -26.38
N ILE A 198 -16.04 -2.51 -25.36
CA ILE A 198 -15.79 -1.43 -24.40
C ILE A 198 -14.56 -1.75 -23.55
N LEU A 199 -14.43 -2.98 -23.04
CA LEU A 199 -13.28 -3.41 -22.24
C LEU A 199 -11.96 -3.41 -23.02
N ARG A 200 -12.01 -3.61 -24.34
CA ARG A 200 -10.85 -3.48 -25.25
C ARG A 200 -10.43 -2.03 -25.41
N VAL A 201 -11.35 -1.08 -25.56
CA VAL A 201 -11.01 0.35 -25.59
C VAL A 201 -10.42 0.79 -24.24
N LEU A 202 -11.11 0.47 -23.14
CA LEU A 202 -10.67 0.81 -21.78
C LEU A 202 -9.29 0.23 -21.43
N SER A 203 -8.88 -0.85 -22.10
CA SER A 203 -7.63 -1.56 -21.85
C SER A 203 -6.37 -0.72 -21.96
N PHE A 204 -6.36 0.26 -22.87
CA PHE A 204 -5.22 1.14 -23.09
C PHE A 204 -5.58 2.58 -22.72
N THR A 205 -6.84 3.00 -22.90
CA THR A 205 -7.28 4.36 -22.58
C THR A 205 -7.11 4.67 -21.10
N LEU A 206 -7.41 3.73 -20.19
CA LEU A 206 -7.25 3.98 -18.75
C LEU A 206 -5.78 4.20 -18.36
N TYR A 207 -4.84 3.45 -18.93
CA TYR A 207 -3.41 3.67 -18.73
C TYR A 207 -2.97 5.01 -19.32
N ALA A 208 -3.42 5.36 -20.54
CA ALA A 208 -3.13 6.65 -21.16
C ALA A 208 -3.62 7.84 -20.31
N VAL A 209 -4.84 7.76 -19.77
CA VAL A 209 -5.38 8.76 -18.85
C VAL A 209 -4.52 8.86 -17.58
N ARG A 210 -4.10 7.73 -16.99
CA ARG A 210 -3.24 7.74 -15.80
C ARG A 210 -1.88 8.36 -16.05
N ILE A 211 -1.26 8.08 -17.21
CA ILE A 211 -0.02 8.73 -17.66
C ILE A 211 -0.23 10.24 -17.78
N MET A 212 -1.28 10.67 -18.45
CA MET A 212 -1.58 12.10 -18.63
C MET A 212 -1.75 12.81 -17.29
N ILE A 213 -2.48 12.22 -16.34
CA ILE A 213 -2.64 12.80 -14.99
C ILE A 213 -1.30 12.94 -14.27
N ASN A 214 -0.44 11.91 -14.33
CA ASN A 214 0.88 11.96 -13.71
C ASN A 214 1.78 12.99 -14.39
N LEU A 215 1.78 13.07 -15.73
CA LEU A 215 2.56 14.05 -16.48
C LEU A 215 2.12 15.48 -16.18
N LEU A 216 0.82 15.76 -16.19
CA LEU A 216 0.27 17.07 -15.83
C LEU A 216 0.62 17.45 -14.38
N THR A 217 0.63 16.47 -13.47
CA THR A 217 1.05 16.69 -12.08
C THR A 217 2.54 17.06 -12.01
N ILE A 218 3.42 16.33 -12.70
CA ILE A 218 4.86 16.65 -12.77
C ILE A 218 5.07 18.06 -13.33
N ILE A 219 4.43 18.39 -14.46
CA ILE A 219 4.54 19.71 -15.08
C ILE A 219 4.07 20.81 -14.12
N LYS A 220 2.94 20.60 -13.44
CA LYS A 220 2.41 21.54 -12.44
C LYS A 220 3.43 21.82 -11.33
N HIS A 221 4.02 20.78 -10.73
CA HIS A 221 5.01 20.95 -9.66
C HIS A 221 6.29 21.62 -10.15
N VAL A 222 6.76 21.28 -11.36
CA VAL A 222 7.97 21.89 -11.94
C VAL A 222 7.76 23.36 -12.29
N ILE A 223 6.62 23.74 -12.86
CA ILE A 223 6.28 25.15 -13.13
C ILE A 223 6.22 25.93 -11.83
N HIS A 224 5.56 25.39 -10.80
CA HIS A 224 5.46 26.05 -9.51
C HIS A 224 6.83 26.23 -8.85
N ALA A 225 7.69 25.20 -8.90
CA ALA A 225 9.07 25.28 -8.43
C ALA A 225 9.91 26.28 -9.23
N ALA A 226 9.64 26.48 -10.52
CA ALA A 226 10.30 27.50 -11.34
C ALA A 226 9.86 28.94 -11.00
N MET A 227 8.64 29.10 -10.46
CA MET A 227 8.14 30.39 -9.98
C MET A 227 8.55 30.70 -8.53
N SER A 228 9.04 29.72 -7.78
CA SER A 228 9.46 29.87 -6.39
C SER A 228 10.95 30.22 -6.28
N GLU A 229 11.27 31.21 -5.45
CA GLU A 229 12.66 31.56 -5.13
C GLU A 229 13.31 30.59 -4.13
N GLU A 230 12.58 29.66 -3.54
CA GLU A 230 13.07 28.74 -2.50
C GLU A 230 13.35 27.32 -3.01
N LEU A 231 12.82 26.95 -4.19
CA LEU A 231 12.94 25.61 -4.75
C LEU A 231 13.84 25.56 -5.99
N SER A 232 14.32 24.35 -6.30
CA SER A 232 15.06 24.06 -7.53
C SER A 232 14.20 23.22 -8.47
N SER A 233 13.81 23.77 -9.63
CA SER A 233 12.94 23.08 -10.59
C SER A 233 13.52 21.75 -11.08
N LYS A 234 14.85 21.69 -11.27
CA LYS A 234 15.55 20.45 -11.65
C LYS A 234 15.41 19.37 -10.58
N LYS A 235 15.48 19.77 -9.30
CA LYS A 235 15.37 18.86 -8.16
C LYS A 235 13.95 18.34 -7.98
N ILE A 236 12.97 19.24 -8.07
CA ILE A 236 11.55 18.88 -8.04
C ILE A 236 11.21 17.96 -9.21
N LEU A 237 11.72 18.22 -10.42
CA LEU A 237 11.54 17.31 -11.56
C LEU A 237 12.09 15.91 -11.26
N LEU A 238 13.32 15.80 -10.75
CA LEU A 238 13.92 14.52 -10.41
C LEU A 238 13.08 13.78 -9.36
N GLN A 239 12.69 14.46 -8.28
CA GLN A 239 11.86 13.88 -7.23
C GLN A 239 10.49 13.44 -7.73
N GLU A 240 9.85 14.23 -8.59
CA GLU A 240 8.54 13.90 -9.13
C GLU A 240 8.60 12.73 -10.12
N ILE A 241 9.70 12.59 -10.87
CA ILE A 241 10.02 11.41 -11.69
C ILE A 241 10.26 10.20 -10.79
N GLU A 242 11.15 10.28 -9.79
CA GLU A 242 11.46 9.16 -8.88
C GLU A 242 10.21 8.60 -8.20
N LYS A 243 9.29 9.46 -7.76
CA LYS A 243 8.02 9.06 -7.14
C LYS A 243 7.09 8.28 -8.08
N ARG A 244 7.22 8.42 -9.40
CA ARG A 244 6.21 7.96 -10.38
C ARG A 244 6.77 7.09 -11.48
N ILE A 245 8.09 6.97 -11.63
CA ILE A 245 8.72 6.34 -12.78
C ILE A 245 8.30 4.88 -12.93
N PHE A 246 8.22 4.13 -11.84
CA PHE A 246 7.77 2.73 -11.88
C PHE A 246 6.31 2.61 -12.32
N LEU A 247 5.43 3.44 -11.75
CA LEU A 247 4.02 3.47 -12.14
C LEU A 247 3.84 3.87 -13.61
N MET A 248 4.53 4.92 -14.06
CA MET A 248 4.45 5.41 -15.44
C MET A 248 5.07 4.43 -16.44
N ALA A 249 6.17 3.76 -16.09
CA ALA A 249 6.77 2.72 -16.91
C ALA A 249 5.79 1.55 -17.09
N ASN A 250 5.14 1.12 -16.01
CA ASN A 250 4.08 0.12 -16.06
C ASN A 250 2.91 0.57 -16.95
N ASP A 251 2.48 1.84 -16.83
CA ASP A 251 1.38 2.36 -17.64
C ASP A 251 1.72 2.42 -19.13
N ILE A 252 2.94 2.84 -19.48
CA ILE A 252 3.40 2.89 -20.86
C ILE A 252 3.44 1.47 -21.42
N ALA A 253 4.07 0.56 -20.69
CA ALA A 253 4.21 -0.84 -21.06
C ALA A 253 2.84 -1.49 -21.34
N TRP A 254 1.94 -1.48 -20.35
CA TRP A 254 0.63 -2.10 -20.50
C TRP A 254 -0.30 -1.33 -21.43
N GLY A 255 -0.22 0.00 -21.49
CA GLY A 255 -0.98 0.80 -22.45
C GLY A 255 -0.64 0.42 -23.89
N THR A 256 0.65 0.35 -24.21
CA THR A 256 1.13 -0.03 -25.55
C THR A 256 0.79 -1.47 -25.89
N VAL A 257 1.05 -2.43 -24.99
CA VAL A 257 0.78 -3.86 -25.27
C VAL A 257 -0.71 -4.12 -25.42
N ASN A 258 -1.55 -3.50 -24.59
CA ASN A 258 -2.99 -3.66 -24.73
C ASN A 258 -3.51 -3.06 -26.03
N LEU A 259 -2.96 -1.92 -26.49
CA LEU A 259 -3.31 -1.34 -27.78
C LEU A 259 -2.93 -2.30 -28.93
N LEU A 260 -1.69 -2.78 -28.94
CA LEU A 260 -1.18 -3.69 -29.97
C LEU A 260 -1.92 -5.04 -29.95
N SER A 261 -2.25 -5.56 -28.77
CA SER A 261 -2.92 -6.86 -28.62
C SER A 261 -4.40 -6.80 -29.03
N ASN A 262 -5.12 -5.74 -28.64
CA ASN A 262 -6.56 -5.63 -28.91
C ASN A 262 -6.87 -5.12 -30.33
N TYR A 263 -5.94 -4.43 -30.97
CA TYR A 263 -6.05 -3.90 -32.33
C TYR A 263 -4.99 -4.51 -33.26
N ASN A 264 -4.61 -5.75 -33.00
CA ASN A 264 -3.57 -6.47 -33.74
C ASN A 264 -3.86 -6.53 -35.26
N GLU A 265 -5.13 -6.69 -35.66
CA GLU A 265 -5.55 -6.65 -37.07
C GLU A 265 -5.25 -5.31 -37.73
N PHE A 266 -5.49 -4.20 -37.03
CA PHE A 266 -5.19 -2.84 -37.52
C PHE A 266 -3.68 -2.62 -37.71
N PHE A 267 -2.86 -3.19 -36.82
CA PHE A 267 -1.40 -3.11 -36.90
C PHE A 267 -0.77 -4.25 -37.72
N HIS A 268 -1.56 -5.13 -38.33
CA HIS A 268 -1.10 -6.32 -39.04
C HIS A 268 -0.16 -7.23 -38.23
N ILE A 269 -0.42 -7.38 -36.92
CA ILE A 269 0.34 -8.22 -36.00
C ILE A 269 -0.37 -9.58 -35.85
N SER A 270 0.35 -10.67 -36.09
CA SER A 270 -0.20 -12.02 -35.95
C SER A 270 -0.50 -12.35 -34.49
N ALA A 271 -1.48 -13.25 -34.26
CA ALA A 271 -1.84 -13.70 -32.91
C ALA A 271 -0.65 -14.33 -32.15
N TRP A 272 0.25 -15.01 -32.87
CA TRP A 272 1.47 -15.56 -32.27
C TRP A 272 2.41 -14.46 -31.76
N VAL A 273 2.63 -13.39 -32.53
CA VAL A 273 3.45 -12.26 -32.09
C VAL A 273 2.80 -11.55 -30.89
N VAL A 274 1.47 -11.39 -30.90
CA VAL A 274 0.73 -10.84 -29.75
C VAL A 274 0.94 -11.68 -28.49
N ALA A 275 0.92 -13.01 -28.59
CA ALA A 275 1.17 -13.88 -27.45
C ALA A 275 2.60 -13.70 -26.91
N GLN A 276 3.61 -13.64 -27.79
CA GLN A 276 4.99 -13.39 -27.38
C GLN A 276 5.17 -12.01 -26.73
N LEU A 277 4.53 -10.97 -27.27
CA LEU A 277 4.53 -9.63 -26.67
C LEU A 277 3.94 -9.66 -25.25
N ASN A 278 2.78 -10.29 -25.06
CA ASN A 278 2.19 -10.41 -23.72
C ASN A 278 3.11 -11.14 -22.75
N LEU A 279 3.76 -12.23 -23.17
CA LEU A 279 4.72 -12.95 -22.32
C LEU A 279 5.93 -12.08 -21.94
N ILE A 280 6.52 -11.36 -22.90
CA ILE A 280 7.65 -10.45 -22.66
C ILE A 280 7.25 -9.37 -21.64
N PHE A 281 6.05 -8.83 -21.76
CA PHE A 281 5.60 -7.76 -20.89
C PHE A 281 5.14 -8.23 -19.50
N LEU A 282 4.70 -9.48 -19.36
CA LEU A 282 4.57 -10.13 -18.05
C LEU A 282 5.93 -10.30 -17.37
N ALA A 283 6.98 -10.68 -18.12
CA ALA A 283 8.33 -10.75 -17.59
C ALA A 283 8.89 -9.36 -17.24
N PHE A 284 8.53 -8.33 -18.03
CA PHE A 284 8.83 -6.93 -17.71
C PHE A 284 8.18 -6.50 -16.39
N ASP A 285 6.92 -6.88 -16.12
CA ASP A 285 6.23 -6.56 -14.86
C ASP A 285 6.97 -7.14 -13.65
N LEU A 286 7.39 -8.40 -13.74
CA LEU A 286 8.25 -9.04 -12.73
C LEU A 286 9.57 -8.26 -12.53
N ALA A 287 10.27 -7.95 -13.64
CA ALA A 287 11.52 -7.20 -13.58
C ALA A 287 11.32 -5.80 -12.97
N LEU A 288 10.20 -5.14 -13.27
CA LEU A 288 9.85 -3.83 -12.74
C LEU A 288 9.68 -3.86 -11.22
N PHE A 289 9.02 -4.90 -10.66
CA PHE A 289 8.94 -5.10 -9.22
C PHE A 289 10.33 -5.30 -8.58
N ILE A 290 11.21 -6.07 -9.20
CA ILE A 290 12.57 -6.32 -8.70
C ILE A 290 13.39 -5.02 -8.71
N VAL A 291 13.34 -4.25 -9.80
CA VAL A 291 14.04 -2.96 -9.89
C VAL A 291 13.49 -1.96 -8.88
N HIS A 292 12.16 -1.90 -8.72
CA HIS A 292 11.52 -1.03 -7.73
C HIS A 292 11.95 -1.39 -6.30
N TRP A 293 11.92 -2.68 -5.97
CA TRP A 293 12.42 -3.17 -4.68
C TRP A 293 13.91 -2.83 -4.47
N SER A 294 14.75 -3.02 -5.49
CA SER A 294 16.18 -2.68 -5.41
C SER A 294 16.41 -1.18 -5.21
N TYR A 295 15.57 -0.32 -5.82
CA TYR A 295 15.63 1.13 -5.63
C TYR A 295 15.28 1.50 -4.18
N GLU A 296 14.18 0.98 -3.65
CA GLU A 296 13.78 1.24 -2.26
C GLU A 296 14.79 0.65 -1.25
N LEU A 297 15.35 -0.53 -1.54
CA LEU A 297 16.42 -1.14 -0.72
C LEU A 297 17.64 -0.23 -0.63
N ASN A 298 18.04 0.40 -1.73
CA ASN A 298 19.16 1.34 -1.73
C ASN A 298 18.85 2.58 -0.87
N GLN A 299 17.63 3.12 -0.96
CA GLN A 299 17.20 4.24 -0.11
C GLN A 299 17.21 3.87 1.37
N TYR A 300 16.65 2.72 1.71
CA TYR A 300 16.68 2.17 3.07
C TYR A 300 18.11 2.00 3.58
N ASN A 301 19.00 1.36 2.81
CA ASN A 301 20.39 1.15 3.18
C ASN A 301 21.12 2.47 3.43
N ASN A 302 20.88 3.49 2.60
CA ASN A 302 21.48 4.81 2.79
C ASN A 302 21.07 5.43 4.13
N ILE A 303 19.80 5.35 4.51
CA ILE A 303 19.29 5.89 5.77
C ILE A 303 19.86 5.11 6.97
N VAL A 304 19.84 3.77 6.90
CA VAL A 304 20.38 2.90 7.95
C VAL A 304 21.88 3.13 8.15
N GLN A 305 22.65 3.25 7.07
CA GLN A 305 24.08 3.56 7.15
C GLN A 305 24.31 4.92 7.81
N GLN A 306 23.52 5.94 7.48
CA GLN A 306 23.66 7.26 8.10
C GLN A 306 23.35 7.25 9.59
N LEU A 307 22.29 6.58 10.03
CA LEU A 307 21.96 6.42 11.45
C LEU A 307 23.01 5.59 12.20
N THR A 308 23.56 4.56 11.55
CA THR A 308 24.64 3.73 12.11
C THR A 308 25.95 4.53 12.25
N LEU A 309 26.25 5.42 11.29
CA LEU A 309 27.39 6.33 11.42
C LEU A 309 27.20 7.33 12.56
N GLN A 310 25.99 7.90 12.72
CA GLN A 310 25.67 8.76 13.85
C GLN A 310 25.91 8.04 15.17
N LYS A 311 25.43 6.80 15.30
CA LYS A 311 25.62 5.95 16.49
C LYS A 311 27.07 5.89 16.97
N ASN A 312 28.03 5.82 16.05
CA ASN A 312 29.45 5.68 16.37
C ASN A 312 30.13 6.99 16.78
N THR A 313 29.48 8.13 16.55
CA THR A 313 30.03 9.48 16.81
C THR A 313 29.45 10.16 18.06
N LEU A 314 28.60 9.46 18.83
CA LEU A 314 27.77 10.07 19.87
C LEU A 314 28.32 9.94 21.28
N ASN A 315 28.08 11.01 22.06
CA ASN A 315 28.39 11.08 23.49
C ASN A 315 27.12 10.99 24.37
N SER A 316 25.92 11.20 23.81
CA SER A 316 24.65 11.18 24.56
C SER A 316 23.99 9.80 24.54
N LEU A 317 23.79 9.20 25.72
CA LEU A 317 23.09 7.91 25.88
C LEU A 317 21.62 7.98 25.46
N PHE A 318 20.97 9.14 25.65
CA PHE A 318 19.59 9.36 25.24
C PHE A 318 19.45 9.42 23.71
N GLU A 319 20.35 10.15 23.04
CA GLU A 319 20.36 10.23 21.58
C GLU A 319 20.65 8.86 20.95
N LEU A 320 21.53 8.07 21.58
CA LEU A 320 21.78 6.69 21.21
C LEU A 320 20.51 5.82 21.32
N ALA A 321 19.73 5.95 22.40
CA ALA A 321 18.47 5.23 22.57
C ALA A 321 17.44 5.61 21.50
N VAL A 322 17.33 6.91 21.18
CA VAL A 322 16.48 7.43 20.10
C VAL A 322 16.88 6.83 18.75
N ILE A 323 18.17 6.86 18.40
CA ILE A 323 18.66 6.33 17.11
C ILE A 323 18.44 4.82 17.02
N ASN A 324 18.68 4.06 18.09
CA ASN A 324 18.40 2.62 18.09
C ASN A 324 16.91 2.35 17.82
N ARG A 325 16.00 3.15 18.38
CA ARG A 325 14.57 2.99 18.09
C ARG A 325 14.16 3.46 16.71
N GLN A 326 14.78 4.49 16.15
CA GLN A 326 14.56 4.85 14.75
C GLN A 326 15.00 3.73 13.81
N LEU A 327 16.11 3.06 14.11
CA LEU A 327 16.55 1.86 13.38
C LEU A 327 15.53 0.72 13.51
N ASP A 328 14.98 0.48 14.70
CA ASP A 328 13.91 -0.50 14.91
C ASP A 328 12.69 -0.21 14.03
N ILE A 329 12.20 1.04 14.04
CA ILE A 329 11.06 1.48 13.20
C ILE A 329 11.35 1.27 11.72
N LEU A 330 12.52 1.71 11.24
CA LEU A 330 12.89 1.58 9.84
C LEU A 330 13.03 0.11 9.40
N ASN A 331 13.58 -0.75 10.27
CA ASN A 331 13.69 -2.18 10.00
C ASN A 331 12.31 -2.84 9.89
N ASP A 332 11.39 -2.50 10.80
CA ASP A 332 10.03 -3.04 10.83
C ASP A 332 9.22 -2.59 9.60
N GLU A 333 9.32 -1.30 9.24
CA GLU A 333 8.72 -0.75 8.02
C GLU A 333 9.28 -1.41 6.75
N TRP A 334 10.61 -1.61 6.70
CA TRP A 334 11.26 -2.26 5.57
C TRP A 334 10.88 -3.74 5.45
N GLU A 335 10.76 -4.47 6.57
CA GLU A 335 10.33 -5.87 6.55
C GLU A 335 8.89 -6.00 6.03
N ALA A 336 7.99 -5.11 6.46
CA ALA A 336 6.64 -5.04 5.92
C ALA A 336 6.62 -4.72 4.41
N GLN A 337 7.48 -3.80 3.97
CA GLN A 337 7.61 -3.45 2.55
C GLN A 337 8.18 -4.61 1.73
N CYS A 338 9.14 -5.36 2.27
CA CYS A 338 9.64 -6.59 1.66
C CYS A 338 8.52 -7.64 1.49
N ALA A 339 7.61 -7.76 2.46
CA ALA A 339 6.47 -8.67 2.33
C ALA A 339 5.53 -8.28 1.19
N TYR A 340 5.29 -6.97 1.00
CA TYR A 340 4.53 -6.45 -0.14
C TYR A 340 5.19 -6.81 -1.48
N TYR A 341 6.50 -6.59 -1.62
CA TYR A 341 7.19 -6.97 -2.86
C TYR A 341 7.19 -8.48 -3.08
N LYS A 342 7.42 -9.29 -2.04
CA LYS A 342 7.43 -10.75 -2.14
C LYS A 342 6.12 -11.29 -2.71
N ILE A 343 4.96 -10.85 -2.19
CA ILE A 343 3.67 -11.35 -2.70
C ILE A 343 3.40 -10.89 -4.14
N ASN A 344 3.76 -9.66 -4.51
CA ASN A 344 3.65 -9.16 -5.88
C ASN A 344 4.60 -9.92 -6.84
N ILE A 345 5.84 -10.18 -6.44
CA ILE A 345 6.81 -10.96 -7.23
C ILE A 345 6.32 -12.40 -7.43
N VAL A 346 5.76 -13.04 -6.39
CA VAL A 346 5.16 -14.38 -6.51
C VAL A 346 3.99 -14.36 -7.50
N ALA A 347 3.11 -13.35 -7.41
CA ALA A 347 2.01 -13.17 -8.36
C ALA A 347 2.50 -12.99 -9.80
N ALA A 348 3.51 -12.12 -10.01
CA ALA A 348 4.10 -11.85 -11.32
C ALA A 348 4.73 -13.12 -11.93
N ASN A 349 5.51 -13.86 -11.15
CA ASN A 349 6.09 -15.14 -11.56
C ASN A 349 5.01 -16.14 -11.95
N LEU A 350 3.96 -16.26 -11.14
CA LEU A 350 2.87 -17.18 -11.42
C LEU A 350 2.16 -16.80 -12.73
N PHE A 351 1.97 -15.51 -13.02
CA PHE A 351 1.46 -15.07 -14.32
C PHE A 351 2.37 -15.45 -15.48
N VAL A 352 3.67 -15.20 -15.38
CA VAL A 352 4.64 -15.55 -16.45
C VAL A 352 4.63 -17.04 -16.71
N ILE A 353 4.70 -17.86 -15.66
CA ILE A 353 4.70 -19.33 -15.76
C ILE A 353 3.36 -19.81 -16.35
N THR A 354 2.25 -19.32 -15.84
CA THR A 354 0.91 -19.74 -16.27
C THR A 354 0.67 -19.35 -17.73
N PHE A 355 1.00 -18.13 -18.12
CA PHE A 355 0.86 -17.68 -19.50
C PHE A 355 1.87 -18.38 -20.43
N GLY A 356 3.10 -18.64 -19.99
CA GLY A 356 4.04 -19.43 -20.76
C GLY A 356 3.54 -20.87 -21.00
N ALA A 357 2.93 -21.48 -19.98
CA ALA A 357 2.37 -22.82 -20.07
C ALA A 357 1.18 -22.91 -21.03
N THR A 358 0.36 -21.86 -21.17
CA THR A 358 -0.75 -21.87 -22.17
C THR A 358 -0.26 -21.95 -23.61
N LEU A 359 1.02 -21.62 -23.88
CA LEU A 359 1.62 -21.76 -25.21
C LEU A 359 2.06 -23.19 -25.52
N LEU A 360 2.20 -24.04 -24.50
CA LEU A 360 2.73 -25.40 -24.63
C LEU A 360 1.64 -26.47 -24.43
N VAL A 361 0.62 -26.16 -23.63
CA VAL A 361 -0.41 -27.12 -23.24
C VAL A 361 -1.70 -26.88 -24.00
N SER A 362 -2.38 -27.97 -24.37
CA SER A 362 -3.70 -27.95 -25.00
C SER A 362 -4.70 -28.82 -24.23
N GLY A 363 -5.98 -28.49 -24.35
CA GLY A 363 -7.09 -29.28 -23.79
C GLY A 363 -7.94 -28.51 -22.76
N PRO A 364 -9.26 -28.77 -22.67
CA PRO A 364 -10.19 -28.01 -21.81
C PRO A 364 -9.80 -28.00 -20.34
N LEU A 365 -9.45 -29.17 -19.77
CA LEU A 365 -9.05 -29.29 -18.37
C LEU A 365 -7.76 -28.52 -18.07
N ALA A 366 -6.78 -28.58 -18.98
CA ALA A 366 -5.54 -27.84 -18.83
C ALA A 366 -5.80 -26.32 -18.87
N PHE A 367 -6.64 -25.84 -19.78
CA PHE A 367 -7.02 -24.43 -19.82
C PHE A 367 -7.79 -23.99 -18.57
N ALA A 368 -8.63 -24.85 -17.99
CA ALA A 368 -9.31 -24.55 -16.73
C ALA A 368 -8.32 -24.43 -15.55
N CYS A 369 -7.33 -25.33 -15.46
CA CYS A 369 -6.26 -25.24 -14.47
C CYS A 369 -5.44 -23.94 -14.63
N LEU A 370 -5.05 -23.61 -15.86
CA LEU A 370 -4.29 -22.39 -16.15
C LEU A 370 -5.12 -21.13 -15.91
N ALA A 371 -6.43 -21.14 -16.18
CA ALA A 371 -7.33 -20.05 -15.86
C ALA A 371 -7.47 -19.85 -14.35
N ALA A 372 -7.53 -20.94 -13.57
CA ALA A 372 -7.56 -20.89 -12.11
C ALA A 372 -6.25 -20.34 -11.54
N MET A 373 -5.10 -20.77 -12.07
CA MET A 373 -3.79 -20.23 -11.68
C MET A 373 -3.66 -18.74 -12.03
N SER A 374 -4.13 -18.31 -13.20
CA SER A 374 -4.14 -16.89 -13.58
C SER A 374 -5.04 -16.06 -12.67
N MET A 375 -6.21 -16.59 -12.30
CA MET A 375 -7.11 -15.92 -11.36
C MET A 375 -6.50 -15.82 -9.97
N PHE A 376 -5.84 -16.88 -9.49
CA PHE A 376 -5.13 -16.87 -8.22
C PHE A 376 -3.98 -15.86 -8.22
N SER A 377 -3.20 -15.78 -9.31
CA SER A 377 -2.17 -14.76 -9.52
C SER A 377 -2.76 -13.35 -9.41
N ASN A 378 -3.88 -13.10 -10.08
CA ASN A 378 -4.58 -11.81 -10.01
C ASN A 378 -5.07 -11.51 -8.58
N ALA A 379 -5.55 -12.51 -7.86
CA ALA A 379 -6.01 -12.38 -6.49
C ALA A 379 -4.87 -12.01 -5.52
N LEU A 380 -3.67 -12.55 -5.73
CA LEU A 380 -2.47 -12.17 -4.97
C LEU A 380 -2.12 -10.69 -5.17
N TYR A 381 -2.15 -10.18 -6.42
CA TYR A 381 -1.94 -8.74 -6.66
C TYR A 381 -2.98 -7.88 -5.93
N ASN A 382 -4.25 -8.25 -6.05
CA ASN A 382 -5.36 -7.52 -5.44
C ASN A 382 -5.37 -7.57 -3.90
N THR A 383 -4.59 -8.45 -3.27
CA THR A 383 -4.54 -8.63 -1.81
C THR A 383 -3.17 -8.36 -1.21
N SER A 384 -2.27 -7.76 -1.99
CA SER A 384 -0.90 -7.47 -1.56
C SER A 384 -0.82 -6.48 -0.39
N GLU A 385 -1.71 -5.49 -0.35
CA GLU A 385 -1.83 -4.54 0.76
C GLU A 385 -2.38 -5.19 2.03
N GLU A 386 -3.38 -6.07 1.91
CA GLU A 386 -3.88 -6.86 3.03
C GLU A 386 -2.82 -7.79 3.61
N TYR A 387 -2.00 -8.40 2.75
CA TYR A 387 -0.86 -9.21 3.18
C TYR A 387 0.20 -8.36 3.90
N LYS A 388 0.51 -7.17 3.38
CA LYS A 388 1.41 -6.21 4.03
C LYS A 388 0.91 -5.85 5.43
N LYS A 389 -0.38 -5.55 5.59
CA LYS A 389 -1.00 -5.24 6.89
C LYS A 389 -0.93 -6.41 7.88
N TYR A 390 -1.20 -7.62 7.41
CA TYR A 390 -1.00 -8.83 8.22
C TYR A 390 0.45 -8.96 8.71
N LYS A 391 1.42 -8.74 7.80
CA LYS A 391 2.83 -8.81 8.16
C LYS A 391 3.25 -7.70 9.12
N GLN A 392 2.73 -6.47 8.98
CA GLN A 392 2.93 -5.39 9.94
C GLN A 392 2.43 -5.77 11.34
N ALA A 393 1.23 -6.35 11.44
CA ALA A 393 0.69 -6.79 12.73
C ALA A 393 1.54 -7.91 13.36
N ASN A 394 2.02 -8.86 12.54
CA ASN A 394 2.93 -9.90 13.02
C ASN A 394 4.29 -9.32 13.48
N ILE A 395 4.86 -8.37 12.75
CA ILE A 395 6.10 -7.69 13.12
C ILE A 395 5.93 -6.95 14.45
N ALA A 396 4.80 -6.26 14.65
CA ALA A 396 4.49 -5.61 15.92
C ALA A 396 4.46 -6.59 17.11
N VAL A 397 3.88 -7.78 16.93
CA VAL A 397 3.94 -8.86 17.95
C VAL A 397 5.38 -9.28 18.23
N GLN A 398 6.19 -9.50 17.19
CA GLN A 398 7.60 -9.89 17.36
C GLN A 398 8.42 -8.79 18.05
N ARG A 399 8.16 -7.52 17.72
CA ARG A 399 8.78 -6.35 18.35
C ARG A 399 8.46 -6.31 19.84
N GLU A 400 7.21 -6.56 20.20
CA GLU A 400 6.79 -6.57 21.59
C GLU A 400 7.38 -7.77 22.36
N ILE A 401 7.45 -8.95 21.75
CA ILE A 401 8.18 -10.10 22.32
C ILE A 401 9.66 -9.77 22.52
N ALA A 402 10.29 -9.02 21.62
CA ALA A 402 11.67 -8.58 21.80
C ALA A 402 11.80 -7.58 22.96
N ASN A 403 10.82 -6.68 23.13
CA ASN A 403 10.75 -5.74 24.25
C ASN A 403 10.62 -6.45 25.61
N SER A 404 10.02 -7.65 25.66
CA SER A 404 9.88 -8.43 26.91
C SER A 404 11.23 -8.78 27.56
N LYS A 405 12.29 -8.90 26.75
CA LYS A 405 13.66 -9.12 27.24
C LYS A 405 14.21 -7.93 28.03
N ILE A 406 13.61 -6.74 27.85
CA ILE A 406 14.02 -5.49 28.47
C ILE A 406 13.07 -5.15 29.64
N VAL A 407 11.75 -5.28 29.42
CA VAL A 407 10.70 -5.03 30.42
C VAL A 407 9.54 -6.02 30.24
N ASP A 408 9.25 -6.83 31.26
CA ASP A 408 8.05 -7.70 31.37
C ASP A 408 7.14 -7.18 32.49
N ASP A 409 6.40 -6.11 32.20
CA ASP A 409 5.40 -5.54 33.09
C ASP A 409 3.96 -5.91 32.66
N GLU A 410 2.98 -5.53 33.48
CA GLU A 410 1.57 -5.78 33.16
C GLU A 410 1.14 -5.11 31.85
N HIS A 411 1.71 -3.93 31.55
CA HIS A 411 1.48 -3.22 30.29
C HIS A 411 1.98 -4.02 29.08
N HIS A 412 3.19 -4.59 29.15
CA HIS A 412 3.73 -5.49 28.13
C HIS A 412 2.78 -6.66 27.84
N ARG A 413 2.25 -7.31 28.88
CA ARG A 413 1.35 -8.46 28.73
C ARG A 413 0.01 -8.08 28.10
N GLN A 414 -0.57 -6.96 28.52
CA GLN A 414 -1.81 -6.44 27.95
C GLN A 414 -1.63 -6.02 26.48
N LEU A 415 -0.54 -5.31 26.18
CA LEU A 415 -0.20 -4.90 24.81
C LEU A 415 0.03 -6.13 23.91
N LEU A 416 0.78 -7.13 24.38
CA LEU A 416 1.03 -8.35 23.63
C LEU A 416 -0.27 -9.14 23.36
N GLN A 417 -1.22 -9.18 24.31
CA GLN A 417 -2.51 -9.82 24.11
C GLN A 417 -3.32 -9.10 23.01
N GLU A 418 -3.35 -7.78 23.03
CA GLU A 418 -4.06 -6.99 22.02
C GLU A 418 -3.40 -7.10 20.63
N LEU A 419 -2.07 -7.03 20.56
CA LEU A 419 -1.33 -7.20 19.30
C LEU A 419 -1.54 -8.60 18.69
N ASN A 420 -1.59 -9.65 19.52
CA ASN A 420 -1.91 -11.01 19.05
C ASN A 420 -3.33 -11.08 18.48
N ARG A 421 -4.30 -10.40 19.11
CA ARG A 421 -5.68 -10.32 18.63
C ARG A 421 -5.75 -9.61 17.27
N GLU A 422 -5.08 -8.47 17.14
CA GLU A 422 -4.99 -7.72 15.87
C GLU A 422 -4.30 -8.53 14.77
N CYS A 423 -3.19 -9.20 15.08
CA CYS A 423 -2.48 -10.07 14.15
C CYS A 423 -3.37 -11.22 13.65
N SER A 424 -4.09 -11.89 14.55
CA SER A 424 -5.04 -12.94 14.18
C SER A 424 -6.17 -12.40 13.29
N GLN A 425 -6.70 -11.21 13.59
CA GLN A 425 -7.73 -10.58 12.76
C GLN A 425 -7.21 -10.23 11.37
N ALA A 426 -6.02 -9.63 11.28
CA ALA A 426 -5.39 -9.27 10.02
C ALA A 426 -5.08 -10.51 9.15
N ASN A 427 -4.66 -11.62 9.77
CA ASN A 427 -4.45 -12.90 9.09
C ASN A 427 -5.76 -13.45 8.51
N ILE A 428 -6.83 -13.51 9.31
CA ILE A 428 -8.16 -13.96 8.85
C ILE A 428 -8.66 -13.07 7.71
N PHE A 429 -8.46 -11.75 7.83
CA PHE A 429 -8.87 -10.78 6.82
C PHE A 429 -8.12 -10.95 5.50
N PHE A 430 -6.81 -11.18 5.54
CA PHE A 430 -6.00 -11.48 4.36
C PHE A 430 -6.51 -12.73 3.64
N TRP A 431 -6.64 -13.87 4.34
CA TRP A 431 -7.08 -15.12 3.72
C TRP A 431 -8.50 -15.04 3.15
N LYS A 432 -9.42 -14.37 3.86
CA LYS A 432 -10.77 -14.13 3.35
C LYS A 432 -10.75 -13.28 2.08
N SER A 433 -9.97 -12.20 2.07
CA SER A 433 -9.83 -11.33 0.91
C SER A 433 -9.21 -12.07 -0.28
N LEU A 434 -8.20 -12.93 -0.04
CA LEU A 434 -7.56 -13.73 -1.08
C LEU A 434 -8.54 -14.75 -1.67
N ALA A 435 -9.22 -15.54 -0.83
CA ALA A 435 -10.20 -16.52 -1.29
C ALA A 435 -11.33 -15.87 -2.10
N PHE A 436 -11.80 -14.71 -1.63
CA PHE A 436 -12.84 -13.96 -2.32
C PHE A 436 -12.37 -13.45 -3.68
N ASN A 437 -11.20 -12.81 -3.74
CA ASN A 437 -10.61 -12.36 -4.99
C ASN A 437 -10.21 -13.53 -5.90
N ALA A 438 -9.99 -14.74 -5.41
CA ALA A 438 -9.59 -15.88 -6.24
C ALA A 438 -10.75 -16.55 -6.96
N GLY A 439 -12.00 -16.42 -6.48
CA GLY A 439 -13.10 -17.20 -7.05
C GLY A 439 -14.50 -16.62 -6.94
N ALA A 440 -14.79 -15.66 -6.06
CA ALA A 440 -16.17 -15.26 -5.78
C ALA A 440 -16.92 -14.77 -7.03
N THR A 441 -16.31 -13.88 -7.82
CA THR A 441 -16.94 -13.37 -9.04
C THR A 441 -17.05 -14.44 -10.12
N ALA A 442 -16.04 -15.30 -10.29
CA ALA A 442 -16.11 -16.41 -11.24
C ALA A 442 -17.24 -17.38 -10.87
N LEU A 443 -17.38 -17.72 -9.59
CA LEU A 443 -18.47 -18.58 -9.08
C LEU A 443 -19.84 -17.96 -9.30
N ILE A 444 -20.01 -16.65 -9.08
CA ILE A 444 -21.27 -15.96 -9.36
C ILE A 444 -21.59 -16.00 -10.86
N ILE A 445 -20.60 -15.73 -11.73
CA ILE A 445 -20.79 -15.81 -13.18
C ILE A 445 -21.18 -17.24 -13.59
N THR A 446 -20.45 -18.25 -13.13
CA THR A 446 -20.74 -19.66 -13.42
C THR A 446 -22.11 -20.07 -12.90
N ALA A 447 -22.46 -19.68 -11.67
CA ALA A 447 -23.79 -19.95 -11.11
C ALA A 447 -24.90 -19.27 -11.93
N THR A 448 -24.66 -18.06 -12.44
CA THR A 448 -25.63 -17.33 -13.29
C THR A 448 -25.81 -18.00 -14.65
N ALA A 449 -24.78 -18.67 -15.17
CA ALA A 449 -24.84 -19.46 -16.40
C ALA A 449 -25.61 -20.78 -16.23
N ILE A 450 -25.73 -21.27 -14.99
CA ILE A 450 -26.26 -22.61 -14.66
C ILE A 450 -27.65 -22.50 -14.04
N SER A 451 -27.85 -21.63 -13.06
CA SER A 451 -29.11 -21.46 -12.34
C SER A 451 -29.28 -20.04 -11.77
N TRP A 452 -30.31 -19.33 -12.24
CA TRP A 452 -30.62 -17.97 -11.79
C TRP A 452 -30.93 -17.86 -10.28
N PRO A 453 -31.73 -18.77 -9.66
CA PRO A 453 -31.97 -18.72 -8.21
C PRO A 453 -30.69 -18.88 -7.37
N ILE A 454 -29.79 -19.78 -7.77
CA ILE A 454 -28.50 -19.97 -7.10
C ILE A 454 -27.66 -18.70 -7.23
N ALA A 455 -27.63 -18.09 -8.41
CA ALA A 455 -26.94 -16.84 -8.65
C ALA A 455 -27.48 -15.69 -7.79
N CYS A 456 -28.80 -15.55 -7.66
CA CYS A 456 -29.42 -14.56 -6.78
C CYS A 456 -29.04 -14.78 -5.33
N LEU A 457 -29.07 -16.02 -4.83
CA LEU A 457 -28.67 -16.35 -3.47
C LEU A 457 -27.20 -16.01 -3.21
N LEU A 458 -26.31 -16.37 -4.14
CA LEU A 458 -24.89 -16.04 -4.07
C LEU A 458 -24.64 -14.53 -4.15
N ALA A 459 -25.37 -13.81 -5.00
CA ALA A 459 -25.25 -12.36 -5.14
C ALA A 459 -25.72 -11.63 -3.87
N VAL A 460 -26.85 -12.03 -3.28
CA VAL A 460 -27.32 -11.47 -1.99
C VAL A 460 -26.31 -11.76 -0.88
N SER A 461 -25.81 -13.00 -0.81
CA SER A 461 -24.78 -13.38 0.15
C SER A 461 -23.49 -12.57 -0.03
N TYR A 462 -23.09 -12.32 -1.28
CA TYR A 462 -21.95 -11.49 -1.65
C TYR A 462 -22.15 -10.02 -1.22
N ILE A 463 -23.32 -9.45 -1.49
CA ILE A 463 -23.65 -8.06 -1.11
C ILE A 463 -23.65 -7.93 0.41
N ALA A 464 -24.32 -8.83 1.12
CA ALA A 464 -24.34 -8.85 2.59
C ALA A 464 -22.92 -8.97 3.16
N TYR A 465 -22.10 -9.84 2.61
CA TYR A 465 -20.69 -9.99 2.98
C TYR A 465 -19.90 -8.69 2.76
N ARG A 466 -20.03 -8.05 1.58
CA ARG A 466 -19.30 -6.81 1.27
C ARG A 466 -19.72 -5.63 2.11
N LEU A 467 -21.00 -5.54 2.47
CA LEU A 467 -21.50 -4.53 3.41
C LEU A 467 -20.91 -4.76 4.80
N ASN A 468 -20.91 -6.00 5.30
CA ASN A 468 -20.31 -6.34 6.59
C ASN A 468 -18.78 -6.10 6.60
N ASP A 469 -18.08 -6.46 5.52
CA ASP A 469 -16.63 -6.23 5.34
C ASP A 469 -16.29 -4.73 5.37
N THR A 470 -17.08 -3.90 4.69
CA THR A 470 -16.91 -2.44 4.67
C THR A 470 -17.17 -1.83 6.04
N TYR A 471 -18.22 -2.31 6.73
CA TYR A 471 -18.53 -1.87 8.09
C TYR A 471 -17.39 -2.21 9.06
N GLN A 472 -16.92 -3.47 9.07
CA GLN A 472 -15.81 -3.90 9.93
C GLN A 472 -14.53 -3.10 9.67
N LYS A 473 -14.18 -2.83 8.40
CA LYS A 473 -13.02 -2.00 8.05
C LYS A 473 -13.11 -0.59 8.62
N ASN A 474 -14.29 0.02 8.57
CA ASN A 474 -14.49 1.37 9.10
C ASN A 474 -14.36 1.38 10.63
N THR A 475 -14.92 0.38 11.32
CA THR A 475 -14.78 0.24 12.79
C THR A 475 -13.34 -0.06 13.20
N GLN A 476 -12.61 -0.87 12.44
CA GLN A 476 -11.22 -1.23 12.77
C GLN A 476 -10.21 -0.12 12.45
N ALA A 477 -10.48 0.72 11.46
CA ALA A 477 -9.68 1.91 11.14
C ALA A 477 -9.72 2.97 12.26
N GLU A 478 -10.81 3.03 13.03
CA GLU A 478 -10.92 3.88 14.22
C GLU A 478 -10.18 3.28 15.43
N ASN A 479 -10.23 1.95 15.61
CA ASN A 479 -9.63 1.28 16.77
C ASN A 479 -8.10 1.06 16.64
N SER A 480 -7.59 0.69 15.47
CA SER A 480 -6.15 0.42 15.24
C SER A 480 -5.25 1.64 15.45
N LYS A 481 -5.79 2.86 15.34
CA LYS A 481 -5.04 4.09 15.62
C LYS A 481 -4.62 4.25 17.08
N ARG A 482 -5.09 3.42 18.01
CA ARG A 482 -4.73 3.54 19.43
C ARG A 482 -3.69 2.51 19.90
N VAL A 483 -3.60 1.35 19.26
CA VAL A 483 -2.87 0.19 19.83
C VAL A 483 -1.44 0.06 19.32
N THR A 484 -1.14 0.43 18.07
CA THR A 484 0.17 0.17 17.45
C THR A 484 1.30 1.07 17.94
N HIS A 485 1.02 2.04 18.81
CA HIS A 485 1.99 3.10 19.11
C HIS A 485 2.95 2.72 20.24
N ASP A 486 2.61 1.84 21.18
CA ASP A 486 3.45 1.66 22.37
C ASP A 486 4.61 0.65 22.20
N ILE A 487 4.76 0.04 21.02
CA ILE A 487 5.82 -0.95 20.73
C ILE A 487 7.22 -0.33 20.59
N TYR A 488 7.31 0.99 20.35
CA TYR A 488 8.59 1.71 20.21
C TYR A 488 8.94 2.57 21.43
N ARG A 489 8.43 2.19 22.61
CA ARG A 489 8.74 2.86 23.87
C ARG A 489 10.25 2.91 24.17
N LEU A 490 10.69 4.05 24.70
CA LEU A 490 12.05 4.30 25.14
C LEU A 490 12.22 3.74 26.55
N PHE A 491 13.16 2.83 26.71
CA PHE A 491 13.50 2.25 28.01
C PHE A 491 14.62 3.09 28.64
N SER A 492 14.39 3.65 29.84
CA SER A 492 15.41 4.40 30.56
C SER A 492 16.41 3.46 31.26
N ASP A 493 17.70 3.71 31.00
CA ASP A 493 18.92 3.33 31.73
C ASP A 493 18.88 2.07 32.60
N LYS A 494 19.07 0.91 31.96
CA LYS A 494 20.06 -0.05 32.48
C LYS A 494 21.04 -0.39 31.37
N PRO A 495 22.35 -0.42 31.66
CA PRO A 495 23.34 -0.79 30.66
C PRO A 495 23.02 -2.19 30.18
N VAL A 496 22.74 -2.31 28.89
CA VAL A 496 22.84 -3.59 28.20
C VAL A 496 24.31 -3.97 28.31
N VAL A 497 24.62 -4.94 29.17
CA VAL A 497 25.86 -5.69 29.07
C VAL A 497 25.91 -6.17 27.63
N SER A 498 26.86 -5.63 26.89
CA SER A 498 27.19 -6.03 25.54
C SER A 498 27.52 -7.52 25.55
N SER A 499 26.52 -8.36 25.30
CA SER A 499 26.76 -9.67 24.72
C SER A 499 27.09 -9.44 23.26
N SER A 500 28.35 -9.08 23.04
CA SER A 500 29.07 -9.18 21.78
C SER A 500 29.13 -10.65 21.34
N ALA A 501 27.99 -11.22 20.93
CA ALA A 501 27.90 -12.52 20.27
C ALA A 501 26.44 -12.85 19.89
N LEU A 502 25.73 -12.03 19.10
CA LEU A 502 24.59 -12.47 18.25
C LEU A 502 23.99 -11.35 17.39
N VAL A 503 24.81 -10.47 16.80
CA VAL A 503 24.37 -9.60 15.70
C VAL A 503 25.48 -9.55 14.67
N ASN A 504 25.65 -10.66 13.96
CA ASN A 504 26.34 -10.73 12.69
C ASN A 504 25.68 -11.83 11.86
N GLN A 505 24.37 -11.72 11.69
CA GLN A 505 23.74 -12.16 10.45
C GLN A 505 22.82 -11.03 10.03
N PRO A 506 23.04 -10.39 8.88
CA PRO A 506 21.92 -9.79 8.19
C PRO A 506 20.94 -10.95 7.99
N LEU A 507 19.71 -10.81 8.48
CA LEU A 507 18.59 -11.57 7.92
C LEU A 507 18.46 -11.09 6.48
N LEU A 508 19.34 -11.65 5.65
CA LEU A 508 19.43 -11.48 4.23
C LEU A 508 18.06 -11.85 3.71
N CYS A 509 17.33 -10.84 3.26
CA CYS A 509 16.30 -10.98 2.25
C CYS A 509 16.95 -11.35 0.89
N SER A 510 17.94 -12.27 0.86
CA SER A 510 18.61 -12.73 -0.36
C SER A 510 17.97 -13.97 -0.98
N THR A 511 16.92 -14.52 -0.38
CA THR A 511 16.19 -15.65 -0.99
C THR A 511 15.18 -15.19 -2.04
N LEU A 512 15.46 -14.10 -2.76
CA LEU A 512 14.72 -13.70 -3.97
C LEU A 512 15.44 -14.12 -5.27
N CYS A 513 16.62 -14.75 -5.18
CA CYS A 513 17.39 -15.23 -6.34
C CYS A 513 17.89 -16.68 -6.23
N ASN A 514 17.18 -17.58 -5.53
CA ASN A 514 17.41 -19.03 -5.65
C ASN A 514 16.10 -19.75 -5.94
#